data_AF-A0A3P7IT63-F1
#
_entry.id   AF-A0A3P7IT63-F1
#
_cell.length_a   1.000
_cell.length_b   1.000
_cell.length_c   1.000
_cell.angle_alpha   90.00
_cell.angle_beta   90.00
_cell.angle_gamma   90.00
#
_symmetry.space_group_name_H-M   'P 1'
#
loop_
_entity.id
_entity.type
_entity.pdbx_description
1 polymer ?
#
loop_
_entity_poly.entity_id
_entity_poly.type
_entity_poly.pdbx_seq_one_letter_code
_entity_poly.pdbx_strand_id
1 'polypeptide(L)'
;AIVVTDGERILGLGDLGTYGIGIPVGKLSLYVALAGIQPEWCLPVIIDVGTDNQGLLNDPFYTGLRRKRVRGEEYDTLMDNFMKACTKRFGQDTLIQFEDFANQNAYRLLDRYKNQYCMFNDDIQGTAAVVLAGLLAATRITNKPLKEHKLVFFGAGAAATGIAELCVKEMVDQGLSEEEACGKIYLMDISGLITKSRSVNLSDLHLKFAKVRVYFYHHNIRRKMARINQRPIIFALSNPTSKAECTAEDAYRITNGSVLFASGSPFENFEIDGRIFKPGQGNNSYIFPGVALAAILFKAKHIPDKAFLIAARRCANSVTEKSLQTYARLYPRLKDIRELSVLIAIDVGDYLYKHNLATLHPEPEDKEMFIRQQIYSVEYDELINKTYDWPVKDMKHGFPVPVIERTSMDDE
;
A
#
# COMPACT_ATOMS: atom_id res chain seq x y z
N ALA A 1 13.45 5.60 2.15
CA ALA A 1 12.39 4.80 1.51
C ALA A 1 12.78 4.51 0.07
N ILE A 2 12.80 3.25 -0.32
CA ILE A 2 13.09 2.79 -1.67
C ILE A 2 11.82 2.16 -2.22
N VAL A 3 11.41 2.54 -3.43
CA VAL A 3 10.41 1.77 -4.20
C VAL A 3 11.14 1.16 -5.36
N VAL A 4 11.02 -0.16 -5.51
CA VAL A 4 11.71 -0.93 -6.54
C VAL A 4 10.71 -1.73 -7.39
N THR A 5 10.98 -1.80 -8.68
CA THR A 5 10.28 -2.68 -9.63
C THR A 5 11.29 -3.31 -10.58
N ASP A 6 10.94 -4.44 -11.21
CA ASP A 6 11.65 -4.98 -12.38
C ASP A 6 10.90 -4.74 -13.70
N GLY A 7 9.78 -4.02 -13.64
CA GLY A 7 8.97 -3.61 -14.79
C GLY A 7 8.26 -4.76 -15.52
N GLU A 8 8.22 -5.98 -14.94
CA GLU A 8 7.67 -7.15 -15.61
C GLU A 8 6.14 -7.13 -15.69
N ARG A 9 5.49 -6.51 -14.71
CA ARG A 9 4.03 -6.56 -14.60
C ARG A 9 3.45 -5.21 -14.20
N ILE A 10 3.74 -4.19 -14.99
CA ILE A 10 3.12 -2.88 -14.82
C ILE A 10 1.59 -3.02 -14.92
N LEU A 11 0.87 -2.57 -13.88
CA LEU A 11 -0.55 -2.84 -13.73
C LEU A 11 -1.36 -2.45 -14.97
N GLY A 12 -1.98 -3.45 -15.60
CA GLY A 12 -2.83 -3.28 -16.78
C GLY A 12 -2.09 -3.20 -18.12
N LEU A 13 -0.76 -3.02 -18.12
CA LEU A 13 0.10 -2.82 -19.30
C LEU A 13 1.07 -4.00 -19.55
N GLY A 14 1.45 -4.75 -18.52
CA GLY A 14 2.34 -5.91 -18.65
C GLY A 14 3.82 -5.53 -18.58
N ASP A 15 4.65 -6.24 -19.34
CA ASP A 15 6.11 -6.06 -19.32
C ASP A 15 6.53 -4.81 -20.10
N LEU A 16 7.01 -3.80 -19.37
CA LEU A 16 7.53 -2.55 -19.94
C LEU A 16 9.06 -2.40 -19.76
N GLY A 17 9.75 -3.41 -19.23
CA GLY A 17 11.18 -3.36 -18.97
C GLY A 17 11.58 -2.08 -18.21
N THR A 18 12.59 -1.37 -18.70
CA THR A 18 13.08 -0.12 -18.08
C THR A 18 12.11 1.05 -18.15
N TYR A 19 11.15 1.04 -19.09
CA TYR A 19 10.11 2.08 -19.13
C TYR A 19 9.20 2.04 -17.89
N GLY A 20 9.25 0.97 -17.10
CA GLY A 20 8.59 0.87 -15.80
C GLY A 20 9.11 1.81 -14.71
N ILE A 21 10.23 2.52 -14.90
CA ILE A 21 10.81 3.42 -13.88
C ILE A 21 9.84 4.52 -13.39
N GLY A 22 8.87 4.91 -14.23
CA GLY A 22 7.84 5.88 -13.86
C GLY A 22 6.96 5.42 -12.69
N ILE A 23 6.83 4.11 -12.45
CA ILE A 23 6.02 3.56 -11.36
C ILE A 23 6.63 3.85 -9.98
N PRO A 24 7.90 3.49 -9.69
CA PRO A 24 8.58 3.92 -8.47
C PRO A 24 8.54 5.44 -8.24
N VAL A 25 8.78 6.24 -9.29
CA VAL A 25 8.73 7.70 -9.22
C VAL A 25 7.35 8.19 -8.80
N GLY A 26 6.29 7.69 -9.44
CA GLY A 26 4.91 8.03 -9.11
C GLY A 26 4.53 7.61 -7.68
N LYS A 27 4.90 6.39 -7.25
CA LYS A 27 4.65 5.90 -5.89
C LYS A 27 5.32 6.77 -4.84
N LEU A 28 6.60 7.10 -5.01
CA LEU A 28 7.31 7.97 -4.07
C LEU A 28 6.78 9.41 -4.08
N SER A 29 6.27 9.90 -5.21
CA SER A 29 5.56 11.19 -5.24
C SER A 29 4.30 11.16 -4.36
N LEU A 30 3.58 10.03 -4.34
CA LEU A 30 2.44 9.82 -3.44
C LEU A 30 2.85 9.62 -1.98
N TYR A 31 4.00 9.01 -1.69
CA TYR A 31 4.56 8.96 -0.33
C TYR A 31 4.70 10.38 0.25
N VAL A 32 5.27 11.30 -0.53
CA VAL A 32 5.44 12.70 -0.14
C VAL A 32 4.08 13.40 -0.04
N ALA A 33 3.26 13.35 -1.10
CA ALA A 33 2.01 14.11 -1.15
C ALA A 33 0.97 13.63 -0.12
N LEU A 34 0.90 12.31 0.12
CA LEU A 34 -0.17 11.68 0.88
C LEU A 34 0.22 11.29 2.31
N ALA A 35 1.50 11.26 2.66
CA ALA A 35 1.95 11.04 4.05
C ALA A 35 2.92 12.11 4.56
N GLY A 36 3.41 13.00 3.69
CA GLY A 36 4.43 13.97 4.07
C GLY A 36 5.79 13.32 4.33
N ILE A 37 6.11 12.19 3.70
CA ILE A 37 7.47 11.64 3.76
C ILE A 37 8.43 12.64 3.10
N GLN A 38 9.61 12.86 3.68
CA GLN A 38 10.57 13.82 3.11
C GLN A 38 11.04 13.35 1.73
N PRO A 39 10.99 14.21 0.70
CA PRO A 39 11.38 13.83 -0.66
C PRO A 39 12.85 13.41 -0.76
N GLU A 40 13.73 14.00 0.06
CA GLU A 40 15.16 13.63 0.15
C GLU A 40 15.40 12.21 0.66
N TRP A 41 14.43 11.58 1.32
CA TRP A 41 14.54 10.20 1.81
C TRP A 41 14.09 9.17 0.76
N CYS A 42 13.57 9.62 -0.38
CA CYS A 42 12.93 8.78 -1.39
C CYS A 42 13.89 8.42 -2.52
N LEU A 43 14.01 7.13 -2.84
CA LEU A 43 14.85 6.63 -3.94
C LEU A 43 14.07 5.66 -4.85
N PRO A 44 13.68 6.06 -6.08
CA PRO A 44 13.07 5.16 -7.06
C PRO A 44 14.12 4.27 -7.71
N VAL A 45 13.84 2.97 -7.85
CA VAL A 45 14.76 1.99 -8.45
C VAL A 45 14.05 1.13 -9.49
N ILE A 46 14.74 0.87 -10.60
CA ILE A 46 14.39 -0.14 -11.60
C ILE A 46 15.48 -1.21 -11.65
N ILE A 47 15.09 -2.48 -11.58
CA ILE A 47 15.99 -3.63 -11.75
C ILE A 47 15.85 -4.14 -13.18
N ASP A 48 16.79 -3.75 -14.05
CA ASP A 48 16.78 -4.19 -15.44
C ASP A 48 17.51 -5.53 -15.60
N VAL A 49 16.72 -6.59 -15.80
CA VAL A 49 17.21 -7.94 -16.11
C VAL A 49 16.90 -8.36 -17.55
N GLY A 50 16.51 -7.41 -18.40
CA GLY A 50 15.94 -7.65 -19.73
C GLY A 50 14.42 -7.49 -19.74
N THR A 51 13.81 -7.74 -20.91
CA THR A 51 12.36 -7.73 -21.11
C THR A 51 11.93 -8.86 -22.04
N ASP A 52 10.80 -9.48 -21.74
CA ASP A 52 10.21 -10.51 -22.61
C ASP A 52 9.31 -9.89 -23.68
N ASN A 53 9.06 -8.58 -23.62
CA ASN A 53 8.26 -7.82 -24.59
C ASN A 53 9.01 -7.68 -25.93
N GLN A 54 8.55 -8.42 -26.95
CA GLN A 54 9.17 -8.41 -28.27
C GLN A 54 9.07 -7.04 -28.97
N GLY A 55 8.02 -6.26 -28.69
CA GLY A 55 7.87 -4.91 -29.22
C GLY A 55 9.01 -4.01 -28.76
N LEU A 56 9.34 -4.06 -27.46
CA LEU A 56 10.46 -3.29 -26.90
C LEU A 56 11.82 -3.78 -27.38
N LEU A 57 12.02 -5.09 -27.51
CA LEU A 57 13.26 -5.64 -28.04
C LEU A 57 13.55 -5.17 -29.47
N ASN A 58 12.49 -5.00 -30.27
CA ASN A 58 12.58 -4.54 -31.66
C ASN A 58 12.58 -3.00 -31.80
N ASP A 59 12.14 -2.27 -30.77
CA ASP A 59 12.04 -0.81 -30.78
C ASP A 59 13.44 -0.18 -30.73
N PRO A 60 13.90 0.56 -31.76
CA PRO A 60 15.23 1.20 -31.75
C PRO A 60 15.40 2.25 -30.65
N PHE A 61 14.31 2.75 -30.05
CA PHE A 61 14.34 3.73 -28.97
C PHE A 61 14.34 3.11 -27.58
N TYR A 62 14.15 1.80 -27.44
CA TYR A 62 14.22 1.12 -26.15
C TYR A 62 15.61 1.28 -25.50
N THR A 63 15.61 1.78 -24.26
CA THR A 63 16.81 2.17 -23.50
C THR A 63 17.30 1.10 -22.53
N GLY A 64 16.54 0.03 -22.32
CA GLY A 64 16.93 -1.08 -21.44
C GLY A 64 17.77 -2.16 -22.12
N LEU A 65 18.11 -3.19 -21.36
CA LEU A 65 18.85 -4.35 -21.84
C LEU A 65 18.04 -5.09 -22.93
N ARG A 66 18.61 -5.16 -24.14
CA ARG A 66 18.02 -5.84 -25.30
C ARG A 66 18.24 -7.35 -25.25
N ARG A 67 17.71 -7.98 -24.21
CA ARG A 67 17.70 -9.44 -24.00
C ARG A 67 16.42 -9.86 -23.31
N LYS A 68 16.07 -11.14 -23.44
CA LYS A 68 15.02 -11.77 -22.62
C LYS A 68 15.39 -11.72 -21.14
N ARG A 69 14.38 -11.78 -20.28
CA ARG A 69 14.57 -11.64 -18.84
C ARG A 69 15.44 -12.77 -18.29
N VAL A 70 16.45 -12.41 -17.50
CA VAL A 70 17.21 -13.37 -16.69
C VAL A 70 16.31 -13.91 -15.57
N ARG A 71 16.34 -15.23 -15.36
CA ARG A 71 15.54 -15.96 -14.35
C ARG A 71 16.42 -16.91 -13.55
N GLY A 72 15.86 -17.49 -12.49
CA GLY A 72 16.54 -18.48 -11.67
C GLY A 72 17.57 -17.86 -10.73
N GLU A 73 18.65 -18.60 -10.48
CA GLU A 73 19.65 -18.25 -9.45
C GLU A 73 20.35 -16.91 -9.70
N GLU A 74 20.59 -16.55 -10.96
CA GLU A 74 21.23 -15.28 -11.30
C GLU A 74 20.34 -14.08 -10.91
N TYR A 75 19.02 -14.17 -11.17
CA TYR A 75 18.05 -13.17 -10.74
C TYR A 75 17.96 -13.09 -9.21
N ASP A 76 17.93 -14.24 -8.53
CA ASP A 76 17.85 -14.31 -7.08
C ASP A 76 19.10 -13.71 -6.41
N THR A 77 20.27 -13.98 -6.97
CA THR A 77 21.54 -13.41 -6.50
C THR A 77 21.55 -11.90 -6.66
N LEU A 78 21.04 -11.37 -7.78
CA LEU A 78 20.89 -9.93 -7.97
C LEU A 78 19.99 -9.32 -6.91
N MET A 79 18.81 -9.91 -6.66
CA MET A 79 17.88 -9.41 -5.65
C MET A 79 18.46 -9.47 -4.23
N ASP A 80 19.15 -10.56 -3.87
CA ASP A 80 19.83 -10.67 -2.58
C ASP A 80 20.92 -9.61 -2.42
N ASN A 81 21.72 -9.40 -3.46
CA ASN A 81 22.77 -8.38 -3.46
C ASN A 81 22.19 -6.97 -3.39
N PHE A 82 21.06 -6.71 -4.06
CA PHE A 82 20.34 -5.45 -3.96
C PHE A 82 19.89 -5.16 -2.53
N MET A 83 19.19 -6.10 -1.88
CA MET A 83 18.73 -5.94 -0.49
C MET A 83 19.90 -5.71 0.47
N LYS A 84 21.00 -6.47 0.32
CA LYS A 84 22.23 -6.30 1.11
C LYS A 84 22.90 -4.95 0.85
N ALA A 85 22.99 -4.51 -0.40
CA ALA A 85 23.65 -3.26 -0.75
C ALA A 85 22.89 -2.05 -0.21
N CYS A 86 21.56 -2.03 -0.35
CA CYS A 86 20.70 -0.98 0.19
C CYS A 86 20.85 -0.84 1.71
N THR A 87 20.73 -1.95 2.44
CA THR A 87 20.85 -1.93 3.91
C THR A 87 22.26 -1.64 4.39
N LYS A 88 23.30 -2.14 3.71
CA LYS A 88 24.69 -1.80 4.00
C LYS A 88 24.97 -0.29 3.82
N ARG A 89 24.35 0.35 2.82
CA ARG A 89 24.60 1.76 2.49
C ARG A 89 23.78 2.74 3.33
N PHE A 90 22.51 2.40 3.59
CA PHE A 90 21.51 3.31 4.14
C PHE A 90 21.00 2.91 5.54
N GLY A 91 21.33 1.71 6.02
CA GLY A 91 20.88 1.21 7.33
C GLY A 91 19.84 0.09 7.22
N GLN A 92 19.76 -0.75 8.25
CA GLN A 92 18.85 -1.90 8.29
C GLN A 92 17.36 -1.48 8.38
N ASP A 93 17.10 -0.28 8.89
CA ASP A 93 15.80 0.38 8.98
C ASP A 93 15.34 1.01 7.65
N THR A 94 16.12 0.86 6.58
CA THR A 94 15.72 1.32 5.25
C THR A 94 14.47 0.58 4.78
N LEU A 95 13.37 1.33 4.64
CA LEU A 95 12.15 0.82 4.02
C LEU A 95 12.40 0.53 2.53
N ILE A 96 12.10 -0.70 2.10
CA ILE A 96 12.14 -1.13 0.69
C ILE A 96 10.76 -1.66 0.30
N GLN A 97 10.02 -0.98 -0.57
CA GLN A 97 8.74 -1.44 -1.12
C GLN A 97 8.95 -2.05 -2.50
N PHE A 98 8.36 -3.22 -2.72
CA PHE A 98 8.31 -3.87 -4.03
C PHE A 98 7.00 -3.52 -4.74
N GLU A 99 7.09 -3.23 -6.03
CA GLU A 99 5.96 -2.81 -6.87
C GLU A 99 6.02 -3.46 -8.26
N ASP A 100 4.89 -3.88 -8.80
CA ASP A 100 4.69 -4.32 -10.20
C ASP A 100 5.62 -5.48 -10.65
N PHE A 101 6.01 -6.34 -9.72
CA PHE A 101 6.68 -7.61 -10.03
C PHE A 101 5.67 -8.65 -10.56
N ALA A 102 6.14 -9.58 -11.39
CA ALA A 102 5.32 -10.73 -11.78
C ALA A 102 4.83 -11.53 -10.58
N ASN A 103 3.59 -12.06 -10.64
CA ASN A 103 2.91 -12.72 -9.52
C ASN A 103 3.78 -13.74 -8.75
N GLN A 104 4.49 -14.61 -9.47
CA GLN A 104 5.32 -15.65 -8.86
C GLN A 104 6.52 -15.05 -8.11
N ASN A 105 7.19 -14.06 -8.70
CA ASN A 105 8.30 -13.37 -8.07
C ASN A 105 7.84 -12.50 -6.89
N ALA A 106 6.73 -11.78 -7.02
CA ALA A 106 6.20 -10.93 -5.97
C ALA A 106 6.00 -11.68 -4.64
N TYR A 107 5.32 -12.85 -4.67
CA TYR A 107 5.13 -13.67 -3.46
C TYR A 107 6.44 -14.27 -2.95
N ARG A 108 7.24 -14.84 -3.84
CA ARG A 108 8.47 -15.53 -3.48
C ARG A 108 9.47 -14.56 -2.81
N LEU A 109 9.63 -13.36 -3.38
CA LEU A 109 10.53 -12.34 -2.85
C LEU A 109 9.98 -11.75 -1.54
N LEU A 110 8.66 -11.53 -1.45
CA LEU A 110 8.02 -11.13 -0.20
C LEU A 110 8.30 -12.14 0.91
N ASP A 111 8.04 -13.43 0.65
CA ASP A 111 8.26 -14.47 1.66
C ASP A 111 9.73 -14.60 2.08
N ARG A 112 10.65 -14.48 1.10
CA ARG A 112 12.10 -14.51 1.32
C ARG A 112 12.60 -13.38 2.22
N TYR A 113 12.06 -12.16 2.08
CA TYR A 113 12.65 -10.96 2.69
C TYR A 113 11.85 -10.36 3.86
N LYS A 114 10.53 -10.62 3.96
CA LYS A 114 9.62 -9.93 4.92
C LYS A 114 10.03 -10.01 6.39
N ASN A 115 10.76 -11.04 6.80
CA ASN A 115 11.20 -11.24 8.19
C ASN A 115 12.63 -10.77 8.47
N GLN A 116 13.38 -10.40 7.43
CA GLN A 116 14.79 -10.02 7.53
C GLN A 116 15.01 -8.52 7.29
N TYR A 117 14.15 -7.90 6.49
CA TYR A 117 14.26 -6.51 6.06
C TYR A 117 13.00 -5.71 6.40
N CYS A 118 13.13 -4.39 6.54
CA CYS A 118 11.99 -3.47 6.54
C CYS A 118 11.41 -3.37 5.13
N MET A 119 10.61 -4.36 4.73
CA MET A 119 10.10 -4.47 3.37
C MET A 119 8.65 -4.97 3.33
N PHE A 120 7.93 -4.53 2.30
CA PHE A 120 6.61 -5.03 1.95
C PHE A 120 6.37 -4.96 0.43
N ASN A 121 5.31 -5.61 -0.04
CA ASN A 121 4.85 -5.51 -1.43
C ASN A 121 3.44 -4.90 -1.45
N ASP A 122 3.26 -3.78 -2.14
CA ASP A 122 1.99 -3.05 -2.14
C ASP A 122 0.90 -3.77 -2.95
N ASP A 123 1.26 -4.45 -4.04
CA ASP A 123 0.32 -5.22 -4.87
C ASP A 123 -0.34 -6.37 -4.10
N ILE A 124 0.38 -6.96 -3.14
CA ILE A 124 -0.10 -8.04 -2.29
C ILE A 124 -0.71 -7.47 -1.00
N GLN A 125 0.10 -6.83 -0.16
CA GLN A 125 -0.29 -6.46 1.20
C GLN A 125 -1.09 -5.16 1.23
N GLY A 126 -0.74 -4.17 0.41
CA GLY A 126 -1.47 -2.91 0.29
C GLY A 126 -2.87 -3.11 -0.30
N THR A 127 -2.97 -3.87 -1.39
CA THR A 127 -4.25 -4.26 -2.00
C THR A 127 -5.12 -5.04 -1.03
N ALA A 128 -4.54 -6.00 -0.28
CA ALA A 128 -5.27 -6.74 0.74
C ALA A 128 -5.85 -5.83 1.82
N ALA A 129 -5.05 -4.89 2.32
CA ALA A 129 -5.45 -3.96 3.37
C ALA A 129 -6.54 -2.99 2.92
N VAL A 130 -6.43 -2.40 1.73
CA VAL A 130 -7.45 -1.45 1.27
C VAL A 130 -8.78 -2.14 1.02
N VAL A 131 -8.77 -3.34 0.42
CA VAL A 131 -10.02 -4.09 0.20
C VAL A 131 -10.65 -4.49 1.53
N LEU A 132 -9.84 -4.95 2.49
CA LEU A 132 -10.32 -5.24 3.83
C LEU A 132 -10.93 -3.99 4.49
N ALA A 133 -10.32 -2.81 4.33
CA ALA A 133 -10.87 -1.55 4.84
C ALA A 133 -12.27 -1.27 4.27
N GLY A 134 -12.46 -1.44 2.96
CA GLY A 134 -13.77 -1.29 2.34
C GLY A 134 -14.80 -2.31 2.84
N LEU A 135 -14.39 -3.56 3.05
CA LEU A 135 -15.25 -4.61 3.63
C LEU A 135 -15.64 -4.27 5.06
N LEU A 136 -14.70 -3.80 5.89
CA LEU A 136 -14.95 -3.37 7.26
C LEU A 136 -15.89 -2.15 7.30
N ALA A 137 -15.73 -1.18 6.40
CA ALA A 137 -16.68 -0.08 6.26
C ALA A 137 -18.08 -0.58 5.87
N ALA A 138 -18.17 -1.59 5.00
CA ALA A 138 -19.44 -2.20 4.62
C ALA A 138 -20.12 -2.96 5.79
N THR A 139 -19.37 -3.48 6.76
CA THR A 139 -19.95 -4.15 7.95
C THR A 139 -20.84 -3.19 8.76
N ARG A 140 -20.49 -1.90 8.81
CA ARG A 140 -21.28 -0.84 9.47
C ARG A 140 -22.63 -0.56 8.81
N ILE A 141 -22.78 -0.85 7.52
CA ILE A 141 -24.09 -0.74 6.82
C ILE A 141 -24.86 -2.05 6.88
N THR A 142 -24.16 -3.18 6.74
CA THR A 142 -24.80 -4.51 6.75
C THR A 142 -25.19 -4.96 8.15
N ASN A 143 -24.69 -4.30 9.20
CA ASN A 143 -24.83 -4.67 10.61
C ASN A 143 -24.42 -6.13 10.88
N LYS A 144 -23.41 -6.61 10.14
CA LYS A 144 -22.87 -7.96 10.25
C LYS A 144 -21.35 -7.90 10.31
N PRO A 145 -20.70 -8.43 11.37
CA PRO A 145 -19.24 -8.46 11.47
C PRO A 145 -18.66 -9.33 10.35
N LEU A 146 -17.38 -9.09 9.99
CA LEU A 146 -16.74 -9.78 8.86
C LEU A 146 -16.81 -11.31 9.00
N LYS A 147 -16.65 -11.84 10.21
CA LYS A 147 -16.77 -13.28 10.50
C LYS A 147 -18.11 -13.92 10.13
N GLU A 148 -19.17 -13.13 9.95
CA GLU A 148 -20.48 -13.63 9.53
C GLU A 148 -20.68 -13.61 8.00
N HIS A 149 -19.82 -12.94 7.26
CA HIS A 149 -19.90 -12.87 5.81
C HIS A 149 -19.33 -14.13 5.13
N LYS A 150 -19.77 -14.36 3.90
CA LYS A 150 -19.17 -15.32 2.96
C LYS A 150 -18.65 -14.55 1.77
N LEU A 151 -17.37 -14.71 1.45
CA LEU A 151 -16.68 -13.93 0.43
C LEU A 151 -16.43 -14.77 -0.81
N VAL A 152 -16.76 -14.25 -1.98
CA VAL A 152 -16.57 -14.90 -3.27
C VAL A 152 -15.66 -14.03 -4.12
N PHE A 153 -14.52 -14.58 -4.53
CA PHE A 153 -13.53 -13.91 -5.36
C PHE A 153 -13.59 -14.46 -6.77
N PHE A 154 -13.84 -13.57 -7.73
CA PHE A 154 -13.75 -13.88 -9.16
C PHE A 154 -12.33 -13.57 -9.65
N GLY A 155 -11.43 -14.51 -9.38
CA GLY A 155 -9.99 -14.39 -9.56
C GLY A 155 -9.26 -15.05 -8.39
N ALA A 156 -8.14 -15.72 -8.69
CA ALA A 156 -7.27 -16.37 -7.70
C ALA A 156 -5.79 -15.99 -7.90
N GLY A 157 -5.54 -14.83 -8.50
CA GLY A 157 -4.20 -14.26 -8.65
C GLY A 157 -3.66 -13.65 -7.35
N ALA A 158 -2.62 -12.81 -7.47
CA ALA A 158 -1.96 -12.26 -6.30
C ALA A 158 -2.86 -11.42 -5.40
N ALA A 159 -3.58 -10.46 -5.98
CA ALA A 159 -4.49 -9.60 -5.22
C ALA A 159 -5.54 -10.42 -4.46
N ALA A 160 -6.27 -11.30 -5.16
CA ALA A 160 -7.34 -12.10 -4.56
C ALA A 160 -6.84 -12.99 -3.41
N THR A 161 -5.67 -13.62 -3.59
CA THR A 161 -5.08 -14.49 -2.57
C THR A 161 -4.66 -13.68 -1.34
N GLY A 162 -3.97 -12.55 -1.51
CA GLY A 162 -3.58 -11.67 -0.41
C GLY A 162 -4.77 -11.09 0.36
N ILE A 163 -5.82 -10.66 -0.35
CA ILE A 163 -7.07 -10.19 0.26
C ILE A 163 -7.72 -11.31 1.08
N ALA A 164 -7.81 -12.52 0.52
CA ALA A 164 -8.38 -13.67 1.21
C ALA A 164 -7.63 -13.99 2.51
N GLU A 165 -6.30 -14.02 2.48
CA GLU A 165 -5.47 -14.27 3.66
C GLU A 165 -5.65 -13.19 4.74
N LEU A 166 -5.69 -11.91 4.36
CA LEU A 166 -5.90 -10.84 5.33
C LEU A 166 -7.33 -10.86 5.91
N CYS A 167 -8.33 -11.23 5.11
CA CYS A 167 -9.69 -11.47 5.60
C CYS A 167 -9.74 -12.63 6.60
N VAL A 168 -9.01 -13.72 6.36
CA VAL A 168 -8.87 -14.83 7.34
C VAL A 168 -8.30 -14.30 8.65
N LYS A 169 -7.22 -13.53 8.61
CA LYS A 169 -6.60 -12.94 9.81
C LYS A 169 -7.58 -12.05 10.59
N GLU A 170 -8.36 -11.22 9.89
CA GLU A 170 -9.40 -10.41 10.54
C GLU A 170 -10.53 -11.27 11.13
N MET A 171 -10.97 -12.32 10.45
CA MET A 171 -11.99 -13.23 10.98
C MET A 171 -11.50 -14.01 12.21
N VAL A 172 -10.21 -14.38 12.23
CA VAL A 172 -9.57 -15.04 13.37
C VAL A 172 -9.45 -14.07 14.56
N ASP A 173 -9.07 -12.81 14.32
CA ASP A 173 -9.10 -11.76 15.34
C ASP A 173 -10.52 -11.54 15.93
N GLN A 174 -11.58 -11.84 15.16
CA GLN A 174 -12.98 -11.78 15.61
C GLN A 174 -13.45 -13.08 16.30
N GLY A 175 -12.54 -14.04 16.52
CA GLY A 175 -12.75 -15.25 17.32
C GLY A 175 -13.08 -16.51 16.54
N LEU A 176 -12.96 -16.53 15.20
CA LEU A 176 -13.04 -17.79 14.45
C LEU A 176 -11.73 -18.56 14.48
N SER A 177 -11.79 -19.87 14.30
CA SER A 177 -10.63 -20.66 13.91
C SER A 177 -10.21 -20.37 12.46
N GLU A 178 -8.96 -20.65 12.12
CA GLU A 178 -8.47 -20.49 10.74
C GLU A 178 -9.24 -21.36 9.74
N GLU A 179 -9.63 -22.58 10.14
CA GLU A 179 -10.43 -23.49 9.31
C GLU A 179 -11.82 -22.92 9.02
N GLU A 180 -12.51 -22.39 10.03
CA GLU A 180 -13.83 -21.77 9.85
C GLU A 180 -13.76 -20.51 8.98
N ALA A 181 -12.73 -19.68 9.18
CA ALA A 181 -12.49 -18.49 8.38
C ALA A 181 -12.20 -18.85 6.91
N CYS A 182 -11.30 -19.81 6.65
CA CYS A 182 -11.05 -20.34 5.31
C CYS A 182 -12.33 -20.92 4.69
N GLY A 183 -13.16 -21.59 5.50
CA GLY A 183 -14.47 -22.12 5.15
C GLY A 183 -15.40 -21.10 4.49
N LYS A 184 -15.31 -19.82 4.88
CA LYS A 184 -16.16 -18.72 4.40
C LYS A 184 -15.68 -18.03 3.12
N ILE A 185 -14.48 -18.35 2.64
CA ILE A 185 -13.88 -17.72 1.45
C ILE A 185 -13.88 -18.68 0.27
N TYR A 186 -14.36 -18.22 -0.89
CA TYR A 186 -14.47 -19.00 -2.12
C TYR A 186 -13.67 -18.31 -3.23
N LEU A 187 -12.68 -19.00 -3.80
CA LEU A 187 -11.84 -18.48 -4.89
C LEU A 187 -12.19 -19.16 -6.22
N MET A 188 -12.20 -18.39 -7.31
CA MET A 188 -12.38 -18.88 -8.68
C MET A 188 -11.23 -18.44 -9.57
N ASP A 189 -10.77 -19.31 -10.46
CA ASP A 189 -9.79 -18.98 -11.50
C ASP A 189 -10.38 -19.23 -12.90
N ILE A 190 -9.51 -19.19 -13.92
CA ILE A 190 -9.90 -19.44 -15.32
C ILE A 190 -10.53 -20.82 -15.54
N SER A 191 -10.26 -21.78 -14.65
CA SER A 191 -10.83 -23.13 -14.71
C SER A 191 -12.03 -23.29 -13.75
N GLY A 192 -12.53 -22.18 -13.19
CA GLY A 192 -13.71 -22.14 -12.32
C GLY A 192 -13.37 -22.19 -10.83
N LEU A 193 -14.29 -22.70 -10.02
CA LEU A 193 -14.13 -22.77 -8.56
C LEU A 193 -12.92 -23.63 -8.17
N ILE A 194 -12.14 -23.15 -7.20
CA ILE A 194 -11.06 -23.92 -6.58
C ILE A 194 -11.65 -24.98 -5.66
N THR A 195 -11.50 -26.25 -6.06
CA THR A 195 -12.05 -27.41 -5.33
C THR A 195 -10.96 -28.39 -4.90
N LYS A 196 -11.23 -29.18 -3.87
CA LYS A 196 -10.29 -30.22 -3.39
C LYS A 196 -9.96 -31.27 -4.48
N SER A 197 -10.87 -31.50 -5.42
CA SER A 197 -10.64 -32.38 -6.57
C SER A 197 -9.61 -31.86 -7.57
N ARG A 198 -9.25 -30.57 -7.49
CA ARG A 198 -8.23 -29.93 -8.34
C ARG A 198 -6.88 -29.80 -7.65
N SER A 199 -6.70 -30.40 -6.46
CA SER A 199 -5.52 -30.22 -5.59
C SER A 199 -4.18 -30.43 -6.28
N VAL A 200 -4.10 -31.36 -7.25
CA VAL A 200 -2.85 -31.70 -7.96
C VAL A 200 -2.24 -30.50 -8.70
N ASN A 201 -3.06 -29.53 -9.13
CA ASN A 201 -2.61 -28.37 -9.91
C ASN A 201 -2.72 -27.05 -9.12
N LEU A 202 -2.95 -27.11 -7.81
CA LEU A 202 -3.12 -25.91 -6.98
C LEU A 202 -1.83 -25.62 -6.22
N SER A 203 -1.52 -24.33 -6.07
CA SER A 203 -0.48 -23.88 -5.14
C SER A 203 -0.89 -24.18 -3.69
N ASP A 204 0.09 -24.34 -2.79
CA ASP A 204 -0.17 -24.53 -1.36
C ASP A 204 -1.06 -23.42 -0.77
N LEU A 205 -0.89 -22.19 -1.28
CA LEU A 205 -1.71 -21.03 -0.91
C LEU A 205 -3.20 -21.21 -1.25
N HIS A 206 -3.51 -21.93 -2.33
CA HIS A 206 -4.88 -22.18 -2.77
C HIS A 206 -5.50 -23.42 -2.13
N LEU A 207 -4.68 -24.38 -1.69
CA LEU A 207 -5.17 -25.62 -1.07
C LEU A 207 -6.02 -25.36 0.18
N LYS A 208 -5.66 -24.38 1.01
CA LYS A 208 -6.45 -24.01 2.21
C LYS A 208 -7.83 -23.43 1.89
N PHE A 209 -8.02 -22.88 0.69
CA PHE A 209 -9.32 -22.34 0.24
C PHE A 209 -10.14 -23.34 -0.59
N ALA A 210 -9.57 -24.52 -0.91
CA ALA A 210 -10.19 -25.49 -1.79
C ALA A 210 -11.48 -26.08 -1.21
N LYS A 211 -12.59 -25.97 -1.96
CA LYS A 211 -13.91 -26.41 -1.51
C LYS A 211 -14.26 -27.85 -1.88
N VAL A 212 -15.05 -28.50 -1.04
CA VAL A 212 -15.76 -29.73 -1.42
C VAL A 212 -16.92 -29.31 -2.33
N ARG A 213 -16.90 -29.83 -3.56
CA ARG A 213 -17.79 -29.58 -4.72
C ARG A 213 -19.03 -28.71 -4.42
N VAL A 214 -19.07 -27.49 -5.00
CA VAL A 214 -20.21 -26.57 -4.94
C VAL A 214 -20.66 -26.24 -6.36
N TYR A 215 -21.97 -26.26 -6.63
CA TYR A 215 -22.53 -25.83 -7.91
C TYR A 215 -22.56 -24.29 -7.97
N PHE A 216 -21.76 -23.70 -8.87
CA PHE A 216 -21.75 -22.26 -9.12
C PHE A 216 -22.39 -21.97 -10.49
N TYR A 217 -23.42 -21.12 -10.52
CA TYR A 217 -24.11 -20.71 -11.75
C TYR A 217 -23.77 -19.26 -12.08
N HIS A 218 -23.22 -19.02 -13.27
CA HIS A 218 -22.66 -17.73 -13.69
C HIS A 218 -23.69 -16.72 -14.24
N HIS A 219 -24.90 -17.16 -14.59
CA HIS A 219 -25.88 -16.26 -15.22
C HIS A 219 -26.49 -15.29 -14.19
N ASN A 220 -26.35 -13.98 -14.44
CA ASN A 220 -26.90 -12.88 -13.63
C ASN A 220 -26.45 -12.82 -12.15
N ILE A 221 -25.15 -12.98 -11.87
CA ILE A 221 -24.56 -12.93 -10.51
C ILE A 221 -25.05 -11.71 -9.72
N ARG A 222 -25.08 -10.51 -10.33
CA ARG A 222 -25.51 -9.27 -9.65
C ARG A 222 -26.95 -9.32 -9.15
N ARG A 223 -27.90 -9.81 -9.97
CA ARG A 223 -29.31 -10.00 -9.54
C ARG A 223 -29.42 -11.06 -8.44
N LYS A 224 -28.59 -12.11 -8.52
CA LYS A 224 -28.58 -13.17 -7.51
C LYS A 224 -28.02 -12.67 -6.18
N MET A 225 -26.97 -11.85 -6.21
CA MET A 225 -26.43 -11.16 -5.02
C MET A 225 -27.48 -10.28 -4.35
N ALA A 226 -28.25 -9.50 -5.11
CA ALA A 226 -29.33 -8.67 -4.59
C ALA A 226 -30.56 -9.46 -4.10
N ARG A 227 -30.82 -10.66 -4.65
CA ARG A 227 -31.85 -11.56 -4.13
C ARG A 227 -31.47 -12.22 -2.81
N ILE A 228 -30.20 -12.61 -2.65
CA ILE A 228 -29.71 -13.32 -1.47
C ILE A 228 -29.45 -12.35 -0.30
N ASN A 229 -29.01 -11.12 -0.61
CA ASN A 229 -28.56 -10.16 0.38
C ASN A 229 -29.33 -8.85 0.27
N GLN A 230 -29.83 -8.33 1.39
CA GLN A 230 -30.50 -7.04 1.45
C GLN A 230 -29.59 -5.87 1.02
N ARG A 231 -28.30 -5.94 1.38
CA ARG A 231 -27.26 -4.98 1.00
C ARG A 231 -26.06 -5.75 0.42
N PRO A 232 -26.09 -6.15 -0.86
CA PRO A 232 -25.01 -6.93 -1.45
C PRO A 232 -23.73 -6.10 -1.56
N ILE A 233 -22.57 -6.70 -1.24
CA ILE A 233 -21.26 -6.07 -1.44
C ILE A 233 -20.70 -6.53 -2.79
N ILE A 234 -20.32 -5.60 -3.65
CA ILE A 234 -19.74 -5.89 -4.98
C ILE A 234 -18.53 -4.98 -5.20
N PHE A 235 -17.34 -5.58 -5.26
CA PHE A 235 -16.08 -4.86 -5.52
C PHE A 235 -15.55 -5.23 -6.90
N ALA A 236 -15.44 -4.25 -7.79
CA ALA A 236 -14.92 -4.41 -9.15
C ALA A 236 -13.48 -3.86 -9.25
N LEU A 237 -12.50 -4.68 -8.88
CA LEU A 237 -11.14 -4.24 -8.57
C LEU A 237 -10.17 -4.28 -9.76
N SER A 238 -10.58 -4.87 -10.89
CA SER A 238 -9.75 -4.92 -12.09
C SER A 238 -9.51 -3.53 -12.69
N ASN A 239 -8.27 -3.27 -13.11
CA ASN A 239 -7.82 -1.99 -13.65
C ASN A 239 -7.30 -2.14 -15.10
N PRO A 240 -7.47 -1.12 -15.97
CA PRO A 240 -8.22 0.13 -15.78
C PRO A 240 -9.75 -0.08 -15.86
N THR A 241 -10.55 0.99 -15.94
CA THR A 241 -12.04 0.93 -16.03
C THR A 241 -12.56 -0.03 -17.11
N SER A 242 -11.88 -0.14 -18.26
CA SER A 242 -12.26 -1.06 -19.34
C SER A 242 -12.12 -2.55 -18.98
N LYS A 243 -11.42 -2.87 -17.89
CA LYS A 243 -11.26 -4.24 -17.36
C LYS A 243 -12.09 -4.47 -16.10
N ALA A 244 -12.82 -3.48 -15.60
CA ALA A 244 -13.66 -3.64 -14.41
C ALA A 244 -14.74 -4.70 -14.63
N GLU A 245 -15.02 -5.52 -13.60
CA GLU A 245 -15.97 -6.63 -13.66
C GLU A 245 -17.41 -6.16 -13.92
N CYS A 246 -17.73 -4.94 -13.49
CA CYS A 246 -18.92 -4.20 -13.91
C CYS A 246 -18.76 -2.70 -13.63
N THR A 247 -19.61 -1.88 -14.25
CA THR A 247 -19.70 -0.46 -13.95
C THR A 247 -20.46 -0.21 -12.64
N ALA A 248 -20.20 0.93 -12.00
CA ALA A 248 -20.95 1.36 -10.82
C ALA A 248 -22.44 1.55 -11.15
N GLU A 249 -22.74 2.17 -12.30
CA GLU A 249 -24.09 2.40 -12.79
C GLU A 249 -24.88 1.09 -12.95
N ASP A 250 -24.31 0.08 -13.61
CA ASP A 250 -24.96 -1.22 -13.76
C ASP A 250 -25.22 -1.89 -12.41
N ALA A 251 -24.26 -1.80 -11.48
CA ALA A 251 -24.41 -2.35 -10.14
C ALA A 251 -25.56 -1.66 -9.38
N TYR A 252 -25.65 -0.33 -9.41
CA TYR A 252 -26.74 0.40 -8.74
C TYR A 252 -28.10 0.15 -9.40
N ARG A 253 -28.20 0.21 -10.73
CA ARG A 253 -29.47 -0.02 -11.46
C ARG A 253 -30.01 -1.43 -11.24
N ILE A 254 -29.16 -2.47 -11.36
CA ILE A 254 -29.59 -3.87 -11.23
C ILE A 254 -30.05 -4.20 -9.80
N THR A 255 -29.52 -3.49 -8.81
CA THR A 255 -29.78 -3.75 -7.39
C THR A 255 -30.71 -2.71 -6.75
N ASN A 256 -31.31 -1.81 -7.55
CA ASN A 256 -32.14 -0.70 -7.08
C ASN A 256 -31.46 0.11 -5.96
N GLY A 257 -30.17 0.42 -6.13
CA GLY A 257 -29.38 1.20 -5.16
C GLY A 257 -29.03 0.48 -3.85
N SER A 258 -29.35 -0.80 -3.70
CA SER A 258 -29.05 -1.56 -2.48
C SER A 258 -27.58 -1.98 -2.35
N VAL A 259 -26.85 -2.09 -3.46
CA VAL A 259 -25.45 -2.52 -3.49
C VAL A 259 -24.52 -1.57 -2.72
N LEU A 260 -23.54 -2.16 -2.05
CA LEU A 260 -22.36 -1.49 -1.51
C LEU A 260 -21.22 -1.72 -2.50
N PHE A 261 -20.96 -0.70 -3.31
CA PHE A 261 -20.06 -0.80 -4.45
C PHE A 261 -18.72 -0.09 -4.20
N ALA A 262 -17.64 -0.75 -4.60
CA ALA A 262 -16.33 -0.14 -4.73
C ALA A 262 -15.61 -0.66 -5.98
N SER A 263 -14.63 0.08 -6.46
CA SER A 263 -13.86 -0.31 -7.65
C SER A 263 -12.37 -0.01 -7.51
N GLY A 264 -11.55 -0.63 -8.36
CA GLY A 264 -10.13 -0.30 -8.47
C GLY A 264 -9.91 1.05 -9.17
N SER A 265 -10.70 1.29 -10.23
CA SER A 265 -10.66 2.52 -11.03
C SER A 265 -11.82 3.48 -10.70
N PRO A 266 -11.66 4.80 -10.93
CA PRO A 266 -12.71 5.79 -10.70
C PRO A 266 -13.97 5.52 -11.55
N PHE A 267 -15.14 5.74 -10.94
CA PHE A 267 -16.42 5.90 -11.64
C PHE A 267 -17.09 7.20 -11.20
N GLU A 268 -17.91 7.75 -12.09
CA GLU A 268 -18.70 8.96 -11.81
C GLU A 268 -19.74 8.74 -10.71
N ASN A 269 -20.23 9.85 -10.14
CA ASN A 269 -21.36 9.79 -9.23
C ASN A 269 -22.60 9.31 -10.00
N PHE A 270 -23.46 8.56 -9.32
CA PHE A 270 -24.68 8.02 -9.91
C PHE A 270 -25.90 8.47 -9.12
N GLU A 271 -26.95 8.92 -9.79
CA GLU A 271 -28.20 9.34 -9.16
C GLU A 271 -29.35 8.44 -9.62
N ILE A 272 -30.12 7.95 -8.65
CA ILE A 272 -31.34 7.16 -8.89
C ILE A 272 -32.37 7.52 -7.82
N ASP A 273 -33.60 7.81 -8.23
CA ASP A 273 -34.73 8.16 -7.35
C ASP A 273 -34.42 9.30 -6.36
N GLY A 274 -33.69 10.33 -6.81
CA GLY A 274 -33.28 11.48 -5.99
C GLY A 274 -32.17 11.19 -4.97
N ARG A 275 -31.60 9.97 -4.97
CA ARG A 275 -30.47 9.58 -4.13
C ARG A 275 -29.17 9.56 -4.92
N ILE A 276 -28.17 10.27 -4.43
CA ILE A 276 -26.84 10.34 -5.02
C ILE A 276 -25.91 9.31 -4.37
N PHE A 277 -25.32 8.45 -5.19
CA PHE A 277 -24.30 7.47 -4.84
C PHE A 277 -22.93 7.95 -5.31
N LYS A 278 -21.91 7.83 -4.44
CA LYS A 278 -20.53 8.23 -4.75
C LYS A 278 -19.61 7.03 -4.58
N PRO A 279 -19.48 6.15 -5.59
CA PRO A 279 -18.73 4.91 -5.49
C PRO A 279 -17.29 5.18 -5.05
N GLY A 280 -16.83 4.43 -4.05
CA GLY A 280 -15.48 4.57 -3.53
C GLY A 280 -14.45 3.78 -4.34
N GLN A 281 -13.19 4.22 -4.31
CA GLN A 281 -12.09 3.52 -4.94
C GLN A 281 -11.28 2.76 -3.89
N GLY A 282 -11.09 1.46 -4.07
CA GLY A 282 -10.17 0.65 -3.29
C GLY A 282 -8.73 0.88 -3.72
N ASN A 283 -8.24 2.10 -3.53
CA ASN A 283 -6.91 2.53 -3.97
C ASN A 283 -5.88 2.32 -2.85
N ASN A 284 -4.78 1.61 -3.14
CA ASN A 284 -3.71 1.32 -2.18
C ASN A 284 -3.14 2.57 -1.50
N SER A 285 -3.32 3.75 -2.11
CA SER A 285 -2.97 5.07 -1.55
C SER A 285 -3.61 5.38 -0.20
N TYR A 286 -4.65 4.66 0.23
CA TYR A 286 -5.18 4.78 1.60
C TYR A 286 -4.31 4.08 2.66
N ILE A 287 -3.39 3.20 2.26
CA ILE A 287 -2.66 2.30 3.16
C ILE A 287 -1.17 2.56 3.13
N PHE A 288 -0.53 2.40 1.97
CA PHE A 288 0.93 2.41 1.90
C PHE A 288 1.57 3.69 2.45
N PRO A 289 1.00 4.91 2.28
CA PRO A 289 1.68 6.10 2.77
C PRO A 289 1.77 6.10 4.31
N GLY A 290 0.70 5.73 5.01
CA GLY A 290 0.67 5.66 6.47
C GLY A 290 1.53 4.53 7.03
N VAL A 291 1.50 3.35 6.41
CA VAL A 291 2.35 2.21 6.83
C VAL A 291 3.83 2.56 6.63
N ALA A 292 4.18 3.18 5.50
CA ALA A 292 5.54 3.63 5.23
C ALA A 292 5.99 4.70 6.21
N LEU A 293 5.13 5.68 6.50
CA LEU A 293 5.42 6.74 7.47
C LEU A 293 5.75 6.15 8.84
N ALA A 294 4.95 5.19 9.32
CA ALA A 294 5.21 4.47 10.57
C ALA A 294 6.57 3.75 10.55
N ALA A 295 6.83 2.99 9.48
CA ALA A 295 8.03 2.18 9.35
C ALA A 295 9.30 3.03 9.34
N ILE A 296 9.28 4.17 8.64
CA ILE A 296 10.40 5.11 8.53
C ILE A 296 10.62 5.82 9.86
N LEU A 297 9.59 6.50 10.39
CA LEU A 297 9.75 7.37 11.55
C LEU A 297 10.10 6.59 12.82
N PHE A 298 9.54 5.40 13.00
CA PHE A 298 9.82 4.54 14.16
C PHE A 298 10.93 3.50 13.92
N LYS A 299 11.59 3.57 12.76
CA LYS A 299 12.70 2.69 12.37
C LYS A 299 12.37 1.22 12.59
N ALA A 300 11.31 0.74 11.92
CA ALA A 300 10.83 -0.62 12.08
C ALA A 300 11.88 -1.64 11.63
N LYS A 301 12.08 -2.73 12.40
CA LYS A 301 12.96 -3.85 12.02
C LYS A 301 12.43 -4.59 10.80
N HIS A 302 11.13 -4.85 10.79
CA HIS A 302 10.38 -5.45 9.70
C HIS A 302 8.89 -5.07 9.82
N ILE A 303 8.10 -5.27 8.76
CA ILE A 303 6.68 -4.87 8.72
C ILE A 303 5.81 -6.13 8.84
N PRO A 304 5.20 -6.39 10.00
CA PRO A 304 4.33 -7.56 10.18
C PRO A 304 3.00 -7.37 9.45
N ASP A 305 2.36 -8.45 9.03
CA ASP A 305 1.02 -8.40 8.40
C ASP A 305 -0.04 -7.73 9.29
N LYS A 306 0.18 -7.73 10.61
CA LYS A 306 -0.69 -7.04 11.57
C LYS A 306 -0.71 -5.52 11.33
N ALA A 307 0.37 -4.93 10.82
CA ALA A 307 0.41 -3.50 10.48
C ALA A 307 -0.62 -3.15 9.38
N PHE A 308 -0.75 -3.99 8.37
CA PHE A 308 -1.72 -3.83 7.29
C PHE A 308 -3.17 -4.00 7.76
N LEU A 309 -3.39 -4.92 8.70
CA LEU A 309 -4.70 -5.12 9.33
C LEU A 309 -5.10 -3.93 10.22
N ILE A 310 -4.15 -3.38 10.98
CA ILE A 310 -4.33 -2.13 11.75
C ILE A 310 -4.65 -0.96 10.82
N ALA A 311 -3.88 -0.79 9.75
CA ALA A 311 -4.11 0.26 8.75
C ALA A 311 -5.49 0.13 8.09
N ALA A 312 -5.92 -1.10 7.77
CA ALA A 312 -7.25 -1.36 7.21
C ALA A 312 -8.38 -0.95 8.16
N ARG A 313 -8.26 -1.30 9.46
CA ARG A 313 -9.22 -0.89 10.49
C ARG A 313 -9.27 0.62 10.66
N ARG A 314 -8.10 1.29 10.73
CA ARG A 314 -8.04 2.75 10.83
C ARG A 314 -8.69 3.41 9.62
N CYS A 315 -8.41 2.94 8.41
CA CYS A 315 -9.04 3.44 7.19
C CYS A 315 -10.57 3.28 7.21
N ALA A 316 -11.08 2.12 7.61
CA ALA A 316 -12.52 1.87 7.74
C ALA A 316 -13.20 2.77 8.78
N ASN A 317 -12.52 3.02 9.90
CA ASN A 317 -13.00 3.90 10.98
C ASN A 317 -12.99 5.38 10.59
N SER A 318 -12.10 5.79 9.69
CA SER A 318 -12.04 7.16 9.15
C SER A 318 -13.14 7.48 8.12
N VAL A 319 -13.99 6.51 7.76
CA VAL A 319 -15.16 6.77 6.91
C VAL A 319 -16.25 7.46 7.73
N THR A 320 -16.51 8.74 7.43
CA THR A 320 -17.56 9.53 8.09
C THR A 320 -18.96 8.94 7.89
N GLU A 321 -19.85 9.11 8.88
CA GLU A 321 -21.26 8.68 8.75
C GLU A 321 -21.96 9.33 7.55
N LYS A 322 -21.65 10.59 7.23
CA LYS A 322 -22.17 11.23 6.03
C LYS A 322 -21.74 10.52 4.74
N SER A 323 -20.45 10.17 4.62
CA SER A 323 -19.95 9.40 3.48
C SER A 323 -20.68 8.07 3.35
N LEU A 324 -20.84 7.37 4.47
CA LEU A 324 -21.37 6.03 4.51
C LEU A 324 -22.90 5.97 4.29
N GLN A 325 -23.67 6.75 5.04
CA GLN A 325 -25.14 6.70 5.03
C GLN A 325 -25.74 7.47 3.85
N THR A 326 -25.24 8.68 3.58
CA THR A 326 -25.78 9.53 2.52
C THR A 326 -25.36 9.03 1.14
N TYR A 327 -24.07 8.72 0.96
CA TYR A 327 -23.50 8.45 -0.36
C TYR A 327 -23.12 6.99 -0.63
N ALA A 328 -23.33 6.08 0.33
CA ALA A 328 -22.89 4.69 0.28
C ALA A 328 -21.39 4.53 -0.03
N ARG A 329 -20.57 5.51 0.36
CA ARG A 329 -19.13 5.52 0.10
C ARG A 329 -18.40 4.74 1.19
N LEU A 330 -17.65 3.72 0.78
CA LEU A 330 -16.95 2.79 1.68
C LEU A 330 -15.51 3.20 2.05
N TYR A 331 -15.04 4.33 1.52
CA TYR A 331 -13.69 4.85 1.76
C TYR A 331 -13.72 6.32 2.20
N PRO A 332 -12.69 6.79 2.91
CA PRO A 332 -12.52 8.22 3.21
C PRO A 332 -12.45 9.06 1.92
N ARG A 333 -12.45 10.39 2.05
CA ARG A 333 -12.23 11.24 0.86
C ARG A 333 -10.73 11.30 0.59
N LEU A 334 -10.34 11.36 -0.68
CA LEU A 334 -8.92 11.41 -1.08
C LEU A 334 -8.16 12.56 -0.41
N LYS A 335 -8.80 13.72 -0.21
CA LYS A 335 -8.19 14.88 0.47
C LYS A 335 -7.86 14.64 1.95
N ASP A 336 -8.47 13.63 2.56
CA ASP A 336 -8.27 13.29 3.98
C ASP A 336 -7.14 12.25 4.15
N ILE A 337 -6.51 11.76 3.06
CA ILE A 337 -5.48 10.71 3.13
C ILE A 337 -4.26 11.16 3.94
N ARG A 338 -3.88 12.44 3.87
CA ARG A 338 -2.72 12.93 4.63
C ARG A 338 -2.91 12.81 6.13
N GLU A 339 -4.10 13.15 6.60
CA GLU A 339 -4.47 12.97 8.00
C GLU A 339 -4.64 11.48 8.35
N LEU A 340 -5.26 10.69 7.46
CA LEU A 340 -5.36 9.24 7.64
C LEU A 340 -3.97 8.59 7.79
N SER A 341 -2.97 9.03 7.04
CA SER A 341 -1.62 8.49 7.09
C SER A 341 -0.94 8.73 8.43
N VAL A 342 -1.16 9.91 9.04
CA VAL A 342 -0.71 10.22 10.41
C VAL A 342 -1.37 9.28 11.42
N LEU A 343 -2.69 9.10 11.33
CA LEU A 343 -3.42 8.20 12.24
C LEU A 343 -3.02 6.74 12.09
N ILE A 344 -2.79 6.27 10.86
CA ILE A 344 -2.24 4.92 10.60
C ILE A 344 -0.84 4.82 11.19
N ALA A 345 0.00 5.84 11.02
CA ALA A 345 1.36 5.81 11.56
C ALA A 345 1.38 5.72 13.08
N ILE A 346 0.48 6.44 13.78
CA ILE A 346 0.32 6.32 15.24
C ILE A 346 -0.03 4.88 15.63
N ASP A 347 -1.11 4.32 15.06
CA ASP A 347 -1.58 2.99 15.46
C ASP A 347 -0.57 1.87 15.15
N VAL A 348 0.08 1.96 13.99
CA VAL A 348 1.13 1.01 13.61
C VAL A 348 2.35 1.20 14.50
N GLY A 349 2.73 2.44 14.80
CA GLY A 349 3.82 2.79 15.72
C GLY A 349 3.61 2.18 17.11
N ASP A 350 2.43 2.35 17.69
CA ASP A 350 2.06 1.75 18.99
C ASP A 350 2.20 0.23 18.97
N TYR A 351 1.77 -0.42 17.88
CA TYR A 351 1.97 -1.84 17.71
C TYR A 351 3.45 -2.23 17.63
N LEU A 352 4.26 -1.46 16.90
CA LEU A 352 5.69 -1.72 16.73
C LEU A 352 6.44 -1.59 18.07
N TYR A 353 6.17 -0.55 18.88
CA TYR A 353 6.77 -0.41 20.21
C TYR A 353 6.36 -1.55 21.13
N LYS A 354 5.06 -1.84 21.23
CA LYS A 354 4.52 -2.92 22.07
C LYS A 354 5.14 -4.29 21.79
N HIS A 355 5.55 -4.55 20.56
CA HIS A 355 6.13 -5.84 20.14
C HIS A 355 7.65 -5.78 19.92
N ASN A 356 8.34 -4.74 20.40
CA ASN A 356 9.80 -4.57 20.27
C ASN A 356 10.31 -4.57 18.82
N LEU A 357 9.48 -4.09 17.90
CA LEU A 357 9.79 -3.96 16.47
C LEU A 357 10.24 -2.55 16.07
N ALA A 358 9.93 -1.52 16.85
CA ALA A 358 10.46 -0.18 16.68
C ALA A 358 11.89 -0.09 17.23
N THR A 359 12.76 0.68 16.56
CA THR A 359 14.15 0.91 17.01
C THR A 359 14.50 2.38 17.24
N LEU A 360 13.60 3.31 16.92
CA LEU A 360 13.71 4.67 17.41
C LEU A 360 13.66 4.65 18.96
N HIS A 361 14.65 5.27 19.60
CA HIS A 361 14.74 5.32 21.06
C HIS A 361 15.25 6.70 21.52
N PRO A 362 14.68 7.29 22.59
CA PRO A 362 13.51 6.80 23.35
C PRO A 362 12.21 6.82 22.53
N GLU A 363 11.19 6.08 23.00
CA GLU A 363 9.84 6.18 22.44
C GLU A 363 9.32 7.62 22.67
N PRO A 364 8.84 8.33 21.64
CA PRO A 364 8.29 9.67 21.81
C PRO A 364 7.10 9.66 22.75
N GLU A 365 7.11 10.56 23.75
CA GLU A 365 6.00 10.71 24.71
C GLU A 365 4.70 11.10 23.99
N ASP A 366 4.79 12.04 23.05
CA ASP A 366 3.71 12.43 22.14
C ASP A 366 4.07 12.02 20.71
N LYS A 367 3.59 10.85 20.29
CA LYS A 367 3.82 10.32 18.94
C LYS A 367 3.18 11.17 17.86
N GLU A 368 2.02 11.77 18.13
CA GLU A 368 1.33 12.59 17.14
C GLU A 368 2.14 13.85 16.86
N MET A 369 2.55 14.58 17.91
CA MET A 369 3.39 15.76 17.77
C MET A 369 4.73 15.42 17.10
N PHE A 370 5.35 14.30 17.51
CA PHE A 370 6.57 13.82 16.86
C PHE A 370 6.37 13.61 15.36
N ILE A 371 5.35 12.85 14.93
CA ILE A 371 5.09 12.61 13.51
C ILE A 371 4.85 13.95 12.78
N ARG A 372 4.01 14.83 13.33
CA ARG A 372 3.66 16.11 12.70
C ARG A 372 4.86 17.05 12.55
N GLN A 373 5.89 16.94 13.38
CA GLN A 373 7.14 17.70 13.21
C GLN A 373 8.07 17.12 12.13
N GLN A 374 7.90 15.85 11.77
CA GLN A 374 8.75 15.18 10.78
C GLN A 374 8.21 15.23 9.35
N ILE A 375 6.92 15.51 9.17
CA ILE A 375 6.30 15.52 7.84
C ILE A 375 6.75 16.72 7.00
N TYR A 376 6.97 16.47 5.71
CA TYR A 376 7.38 17.46 4.71
C TYR A 376 6.40 18.64 4.63
N SER A 377 6.89 19.86 4.81
CA SER A 377 6.12 21.07 4.55
C SER A 377 6.15 21.44 3.07
N VAL A 378 5.04 21.95 2.55
CA VAL A 378 4.97 22.50 1.18
C VAL A 378 5.27 24.00 1.16
N GLU A 379 5.45 24.61 2.33
CA GLU A 379 5.84 26.01 2.46
C GLU A 379 7.33 26.15 2.12
N TYR A 380 7.72 27.32 1.60
CA TYR A 380 9.13 27.60 1.33
C TYR A 380 9.89 27.80 2.64
N ASP A 381 11.06 27.19 2.74
CA ASP A 381 11.98 27.38 3.86
C ASP A 381 12.87 28.63 3.65
N GLU A 382 13.33 29.20 4.76
CA GLU A 382 14.34 30.27 4.74
C GLU A 382 15.72 29.70 4.44
N LEU A 383 16.33 30.17 3.36
CA LEU A 383 17.67 29.75 2.94
C LEU A 383 18.77 30.68 3.49
N ILE A 384 18.39 31.84 4.02
CA ILE A 384 19.32 32.80 4.62
C ILE A 384 19.51 32.43 6.10
N ASN A 385 20.77 32.37 6.54
CA ASN A 385 21.08 32.11 7.94
C ASN A 385 20.40 33.14 8.85
N LYS A 386 19.65 32.64 9.84
CA LYS A 386 19.10 33.49 10.90
C LYS A 386 20.24 34.05 11.75
N THR A 387 20.36 35.37 11.80
CA THR A 387 21.29 36.07 12.68
C THR A 387 20.64 36.30 14.04
N TYR A 388 21.46 36.31 15.09
CA TYR A 388 21.07 36.72 16.43
C TYR A 388 22.28 37.37 17.12
N ASP A 389 22.01 38.38 17.93
CA ASP A 389 23.07 39.13 18.60
C ASP A 389 23.57 38.38 19.83
N TRP A 390 24.88 38.49 20.05
CA TRP A 390 25.50 38.11 21.32
C TRP A 390 25.43 39.27 22.32
N PRO A 391 25.71 39.05 23.62
CA PRO A 391 25.87 40.17 24.55
C PRO A 391 26.90 41.17 24.02
N VAL A 392 26.59 42.47 24.09
CA VAL A 392 27.39 43.55 23.45
C VAL A 392 28.88 43.49 23.76
N LYS A 393 29.24 43.14 25.01
CA LYS A 393 30.64 42.99 25.45
C LYS A 393 31.40 41.90 24.70
N ASP A 394 30.71 40.85 24.25
CA ASP A 394 31.27 39.67 23.59
C ASP A 394 31.28 39.84 22.06
N MET A 395 30.58 40.86 21.53
CA MET A 395 30.61 41.27 20.11
C MET A 395 31.68 42.33 19.82
N LYS A 396 32.38 42.82 20.84
CA LYS A 396 33.36 43.89 20.67
C LYS A 396 34.60 43.36 19.96
N HIS A 397 34.89 43.91 18.78
CA HIS A 397 36.13 43.65 18.06
C HIS A 397 37.31 44.39 18.72
N GLY A 398 38.51 43.85 18.52
CA GLY A 398 39.76 44.38 19.07
C GLY A 398 40.29 43.54 20.23
N PHE A 399 41.38 44.01 20.86
CA PHE A 399 41.99 43.26 21.94
C PHE A 399 41.10 43.29 23.20
N PRO A 400 40.89 42.14 23.86
CA PRO A 400 40.10 42.08 25.09
C PRO A 400 40.80 42.80 26.27
N VAL A 401 42.13 42.99 26.16
CA VAL A 401 42.97 43.74 27.09
C VAL A 401 43.81 44.71 26.27
N PRO A 402 44.01 45.98 26.70
CA PRO A 402 44.85 46.93 25.99
C PRO A 402 46.26 46.36 25.69
N VAL A 403 46.77 46.59 24.49
CA VAL A 403 48.13 46.20 24.06
C VAL A 403 48.96 47.43 23.71
N ILE A 404 50.29 47.32 23.87
CA ILE A 404 51.23 48.34 23.40
C ILE A 404 51.36 48.18 21.88
N GLU A 405 51.10 49.26 21.16
CA GLU A 405 51.20 49.29 19.70
C GLU A 405 52.68 49.17 19.29
N ARG A 406 52.97 48.30 18.31
CA ARG A 406 54.34 48.16 17.79
C ARG A 406 54.57 49.27 16.78
N THR A 407 55.56 50.13 17.02
CA THR A 407 55.98 51.16 16.07
C THR A 407 56.69 50.55 14.88
N SER A 408 56.48 51.10 13.69
CA SER A 408 57.20 50.74 12.47
C SER A 408 58.43 51.63 12.30
N MET A 409 59.44 51.19 11.54
CA MET A 409 60.67 51.96 11.29
C MET A 409 60.45 53.26 10.50
N ASP A 410 59.25 53.50 9.98
CA ASP A 410 58.91 54.71 9.22
C ASP A 410 58.38 55.86 10.11
N ASP A 411 58.32 55.66 11.43
CA ASP A 411 57.82 56.64 12.42
C ASP A 411 58.95 57.26 13.31
N GLU A 412 60.23 57.05 12.98
CA GLU A 412 61.41 57.75 13.55
C GLU A 412 62.03 58.70 12.51
#